data_AF-A0A8T4V7G4-F1
#
_entry.id   AF-A0A8T4V7G4-F1
#
_cell.length_a   1.000
_cell.length_b   1.000
_cell.length_c   1.000
_cell.angle_alpha   90.00
_cell.angle_beta   90.00
_cell.angle_gamma   90.00
#
_symmetry.space_group_name_H-M   'P 1'
#
loop_
_entity.id
_entity.type
_entity.pdbx_description
1 polymer ?
#
loop_
_entity_poly.entity_id
_entity_poly.type
_entity_poly.pdbx_seq_one_letter_code
_entity_poly.pdbx_strand_id
1 'polypeptide(L)'
;MKYPIFILILLLIPFSLAICEDTDSGKDKYEYGLVTDNEEIYKDTCTDDNIKEYFCSMDDIATYSILPCVNGCKDGACQLANEQPIQMAPEEDNYPNLELYLYIIALVVIIGLYIYFFKIKRKKHY
;
A
#
# COMPACT_ATOMS: atom_id res chain seq x y z
N MET A 1 -47.54 -4.26 17.11
CA MET A 1 -46.45 -3.42 16.59
C MET A 1 -45.60 -4.27 15.66
N LYS A 2 -45.98 -4.30 14.37
CA LYS A 2 -45.35 -5.13 13.34
C LYS A 2 -44.59 -4.17 12.43
N TYR A 3 -43.39 -3.73 12.84
CA TYR A 3 -42.47 -3.11 11.91
C TYR A 3 -41.88 -4.26 11.09
N PRO A 4 -42.26 -4.39 9.80
CA PRO A 4 -41.98 -5.58 9.04
C PRO A 4 -40.51 -5.61 8.66
N ILE A 5 -40.04 -6.79 8.30
CA ILE A 5 -38.73 -7.19 7.75
C ILE A 5 -38.27 -6.33 6.53
N PHE A 6 -39.02 -5.30 6.13
CA PHE A 6 -38.77 -4.41 5.00
C PHE A 6 -37.65 -3.38 5.21
N ILE A 7 -37.22 -3.10 6.44
CA ILE A 7 -36.13 -2.14 6.70
C ILE A 7 -34.74 -2.74 6.42
N LEU A 8 -34.59 -4.08 6.42
CA LEU A 8 -33.29 -4.74 6.21
C LEU A 8 -32.84 -4.76 4.74
N ILE A 9 -33.77 -4.59 3.79
CA ILE A 9 -33.47 -4.64 2.35
C ILE A 9 -32.96 -3.29 1.83
N LEU A 10 -33.26 -2.17 2.52
CA LEU A 10 -32.82 -0.83 2.12
C LEU A 10 -31.33 -0.56 2.40
N LEU A 11 -30.65 -1.42 3.16
CA LEU A 11 -29.21 -1.33 3.47
C LEU A 11 -28.32 -2.19 2.55
N LEU A 12 -28.90 -2.93 1.62
CA LEU A 12 -28.16 -3.80 0.67
C LEU A 12 -28.09 -3.23 -0.74
N ILE A 13 -28.69 -2.06 -0.99
CA ILE A 13 -28.51 -1.37 -2.26
C ILE A 13 -27.23 -0.55 -2.10
N PRO A 14 -26.12 -0.88 -2.79
CA PRO A 14 -25.01 0.04 -2.87
C PRO A 14 -25.59 1.32 -3.47
N PHE A 15 -25.61 2.39 -2.68
CA PHE A 15 -25.88 3.71 -3.18
C PHE A 15 -24.71 4.00 -4.11
N SER A 16 -24.89 3.72 -5.40
CA SER A 16 -23.93 4.05 -6.45
C SER A 16 -23.96 5.57 -6.57
N LEU A 17 -23.31 6.23 -5.62
CA LEU A 17 -22.90 7.60 -5.78
C LEU A 17 -21.90 7.56 -6.93
N ALA A 18 -22.11 8.43 -7.94
CA ALA A 18 -21.09 8.70 -8.93
C ALA A 18 -19.85 9.18 -8.16
N ILE A 19 -18.90 8.28 -7.98
CA ILE A 19 -17.66 8.51 -7.25
C ILE A 19 -16.58 8.50 -8.30
N CYS A 20 -15.83 9.58 -8.36
CA CYS A 20 -14.54 9.57 -9.01
C CYS A 20 -13.58 8.77 -8.11
N GLU A 21 -12.97 7.71 -8.65
CA GLU A 21 -11.95 6.91 -7.98
C GLU A 21 -10.58 7.17 -8.61
N ASP A 22 -9.57 7.38 -7.79
CA ASP A 22 -8.20 7.72 -8.19
C ASP A 22 -7.21 6.73 -7.55
N THR A 23 -6.38 6.06 -8.35
CA THR A 23 -5.50 4.99 -7.86
C THR A 23 -4.23 5.47 -7.19
N ASP A 24 -3.75 6.68 -7.47
CA ASP A 24 -2.51 7.24 -6.90
C ASP A 24 -2.77 8.29 -5.81
N SER A 25 -4.03 8.46 -5.43
CA SER A 25 -4.49 9.38 -4.39
C SER A 25 -4.23 10.86 -4.70
N GLY A 26 -4.31 11.27 -5.96
CA GLY A 26 -4.50 12.66 -6.35
C GLY A 26 -3.59 13.07 -7.49
N LYS A 27 -2.59 13.92 -7.18
CA LYS A 27 -1.66 14.45 -8.20
C LYS A 27 -0.26 13.90 -8.01
N ASP A 28 -0.14 12.59 -7.75
CA ASP A 28 1.15 11.96 -7.59
C ASP A 28 1.82 11.63 -8.94
N LYS A 29 2.44 12.67 -9.52
CA LYS A 29 3.14 12.59 -10.80
C LYS A 29 4.27 11.56 -10.88
N TYR A 30 4.68 10.92 -9.80
CA TYR A 30 5.77 9.93 -9.78
C TYR A 30 5.26 8.49 -9.73
N GLU A 31 3.96 8.29 -9.50
CA GLU A 31 3.29 7.01 -9.61
C GLU A 31 2.43 7.00 -10.88
N TYR A 32 2.13 5.82 -11.40
CA TYR A 32 1.21 5.71 -12.53
C TYR A 32 -0.22 5.68 -11.99
N GLY A 33 -1.05 6.65 -12.39
CA GLY A 33 -2.43 6.79 -11.97
C GLY A 33 -3.47 6.40 -13.02
N LEU A 34 -4.65 6.05 -12.50
CA LEU A 34 -5.89 5.80 -13.20
C LEU A 34 -7.01 6.52 -12.45
N VAL A 35 -7.82 7.27 -13.19
CA VAL A 35 -9.05 7.84 -12.68
C VAL A 35 -10.26 7.19 -13.34
N THR A 36 -11.18 6.68 -12.52
CA THR A 36 -12.47 6.15 -12.97
C THR A 36 -13.58 7.11 -12.57
N ASP A 37 -14.31 7.66 -13.54
CA ASP A 37 -15.45 8.56 -13.32
C ASP A 37 -16.61 8.12 -14.21
N ASN A 38 -17.71 7.68 -13.60
CA ASN A 38 -18.93 7.27 -14.31
C ASN A 38 -18.68 6.30 -15.48
N GLU A 39 -17.88 5.25 -15.24
CA GLU A 39 -17.45 4.22 -16.22
C GLU A 39 -16.37 4.65 -17.23
N GLU A 40 -16.00 5.93 -17.27
CA GLU A 40 -14.89 6.40 -18.07
C GLU A 40 -13.57 6.22 -17.31
N ILE A 41 -12.54 5.77 -18.02
CA ILE A 41 -11.21 5.56 -17.48
C ILE A 41 -10.25 6.56 -18.10
N TYR A 42 -9.60 7.35 -17.26
CA TYR A 42 -8.54 8.27 -17.59
C TYR A 42 -7.22 7.74 -17.04
N LYS A 43 -6.13 7.98 -17.77
CA LYS A 43 -4.81 7.45 -17.42
C LYS A 43 -3.80 8.57 -17.49
N ASP A 44 -2.82 8.52 -16.61
CA ASP A 44 -1.70 9.43 -16.71
C ASP A 44 -0.89 9.14 -17.96
N THR A 45 -0.51 10.23 -18.63
CA THR A 45 0.13 10.15 -19.93
C THR A 45 1.28 11.14 -20.04
N CYS A 46 2.41 10.63 -20.51
CA CYS A 46 3.55 11.47 -20.81
C CYS A 46 3.28 12.31 -22.06
N THR A 47 3.54 13.61 -21.93
CA THR A 47 3.47 14.59 -23.02
C THR A 47 4.80 15.33 -23.05
N ASP A 48 5.72 14.86 -23.88
CA ASP A 48 7.13 15.30 -23.90
C ASP A 48 7.79 15.16 -22.51
N ASP A 49 8.36 16.24 -21.97
CA ASP A 49 8.97 16.30 -20.63
C ASP A 49 7.95 16.64 -19.52
N ASN A 50 6.65 16.56 -19.82
CA ASN A 50 5.57 16.78 -18.85
C ASN A 50 4.72 15.52 -18.71
N ILE A 51 4.00 15.43 -17.62
CA ILE A 51 2.94 14.45 -17.41
C ILE A 51 1.59 15.16 -17.44
N LYS A 52 0.65 14.56 -18.15
CA LYS A 52 -0.77 14.86 -18.03
C LYS A 52 -1.32 13.95 -16.95
N GLU A 53 -1.47 14.55 -15.77
CA GLU A 53 -1.91 13.92 -14.53
C GLU A 53 -3.43 14.00 -14.41
N TYR A 54 -4.13 12.88 -14.38
CA TYR A 54 -5.55 12.81 -14.08
C TYR A 54 -5.79 12.59 -12.60
N PHE A 55 -6.77 13.28 -12.04
CA PHE A 55 -7.11 13.18 -10.63
C PHE A 55 -8.57 13.48 -10.36
N CYS A 56 -9.07 13.04 -9.20
CA CYS A 56 -10.42 13.41 -8.73
C CYS A 56 -10.43 14.80 -8.09
N SER A 57 -11.28 15.69 -8.59
CA SER A 57 -11.45 17.03 -8.01
C SER A 57 -12.24 17.01 -6.69
N MET A 58 -12.31 18.17 -6.01
CA MET A 58 -13.13 18.31 -4.80
C MET A 58 -14.63 18.12 -5.03
N ASP A 59 -15.09 18.24 -6.28
CA ASP A 59 -16.48 18.02 -6.68
C ASP A 59 -16.73 16.57 -7.15
N ASP A 60 -15.79 15.64 -6.90
CA ASP A 60 -15.83 14.23 -7.32
C ASP A 60 -15.94 14.03 -8.84
N ILE A 61 -15.30 14.92 -9.62
CA ILE A 61 -15.24 14.86 -11.09
C ILE A 61 -13.80 14.64 -11.54
N ALA A 62 -13.59 13.75 -12.51
CA ALA A 62 -12.30 13.55 -13.15
C ALA A 62 -11.81 14.83 -13.85
N THR A 63 -10.58 15.21 -13.57
CA THR A 63 -9.93 16.38 -14.18
C THR A 63 -8.44 16.10 -14.37
N TYR A 64 -7.69 17.05 -14.94
CA TYR A 64 -6.26 16.87 -15.14
C TYR A 64 -5.42 18.12 -14.91
N SER A 65 -4.12 17.92 -14.70
CA SER A 65 -3.09 18.96 -14.64
C SER A 65 -1.92 18.57 -15.53
N ILE A 66 -1.23 19.55 -16.10
CA ILE A 66 0.04 19.31 -16.80
C ILE A 66 1.16 19.69 -15.85
N LEU A 67 1.96 18.71 -15.45
CA LEU A 67 3.03 18.89 -14.46
C LEU A 67 4.40 18.60 -15.11
N PRO A 68 5.44 19.39 -14.81
CA PRO A 68 6.77 19.16 -15.38
C PRO A 68 7.47 17.97 -14.73
N CYS A 69 8.12 17.14 -15.54
CA CYS A 69 9.00 16.05 -15.12
C CYS A 69 10.46 16.43 -15.41
N VAL A 70 11.18 16.87 -14.37
CA VAL A 70 12.56 17.39 -14.51
C VAL A 70 13.53 16.35 -15.10
N ASN A 71 13.30 15.05 -14.85
CA ASN A 71 14.13 13.96 -15.37
C ASN A 71 13.45 13.18 -16.50
N GLY A 72 12.44 13.76 -17.14
CA GLY A 72 11.64 13.12 -18.18
C GLY A 72 10.44 12.35 -17.63
N CYS A 73 9.49 12.09 -18.52
CA CYS A 73 8.31 11.28 -18.25
C CYS A 73 8.42 9.96 -19.02
N LYS A 74 8.11 8.86 -18.35
CA LYS A 74 8.11 7.53 -18.96
C LYS A 74 6.98 6.68 -18.37
N ASP A 75 6.30 5.93 -19.24
CA ASP A 75 5.26 4.95 -18.86
C ASP A 75 4.14 5.52 -17.98
N GLY A 76 3.84 6.82 -18.14
CA GLY A 76 2.79 7.51 -17.38
C GLY A 76 3.22 7.94 -15.98
N ALA A 77 4.52 8.10 -15.72
CA ALA A 77 5.06 8.66 -14.48
C ALA A 77 6.32 9.52 -14.73
N CYS A 78 6.55 10.54 -13.90
CA CYS A 78 7.80 11.29 -13.89
C CYS A 78 8.93 10.43 -13.32
N GLN A 79 10.11 10.52 -13.94
CA GLN A 79 11.29 9.80 -13.49
C GLN A 79 11.96 10.52 -12.31
N LEU A 80 12.40 9.76 -11.32
CA LEU A 80 13.26 10.29 -10.25
C LEU A 80 14.70 10.41 -10.76
N ALA A 81 15.47 11.37 -10.22
CA ALA A 81 16.83 11.65 -10.68
C ALA A 81 17.82 10.47 -10.55
N ASN A 82 17.41 9.39 -9.88
CA ASN A 82 18.23 8.24 -9.55
C ASN A 82 17.88 6.96 -10.34
N GLU A 83 17.00 7.03 -11.34
CA GLU A 83 16.74 5.91 -12.26
C GLU A 83 17.87 5.77 -13.29
N GLN A 84 19.09 5.55 -12.83
CA GLN A 84 20.01 4.72 -13.61
C GLN A 84 19.40 3.32 -13.65
N PRO A 85 19.37 2.63 -14.81
CA PRO A 85 18.93 1.24 -14.84
C PRO A 85 19.77 0.47 -13.83
N ILE A 86 19.13 -0.14 -12.84
CA ILE A 86 19.78 -1.06 -11.91
C ILE A 86 20.22 -2.25 -12.76
N GLN A 87 21.43 -2.15 -13.32
CA GLN A 87 22.13 -3.31 -13.82
C GLN A 87 22.49 -4.12 -12.59
N MET A 88 21.71 -5.18 -12.34
CA MET A 88 22.13 -6.43 -11.69
C MET A 88 23.31 -6.25 -10.72
N ALA A 89 23.09 -5.57 -9.60
CA ALA A 89 23.88 -5.89 -8.42
C ALA A 89 23.22 -7.13 -7.81
N PRO A 90 23.96 -8.21 -7.50
CA PRO A 90 23.39 -9.26 -6.68
C PRO A 90 23.04 -8.59 -5.34
N GLU A 91 21.75 -8.58 -4.98
CA GLU A 91 21.35 -8.36 -3.60
C GLU A 91 22.03 -9.46 -2.77
N GLU A 92 23.12 -9.12 -2.10
CA GLU A 92 23.58 -9.86 -0.94
C GLU A 92 22.99 -9.21 0.30
N ASP A 93 21.66 -9.23 0.40
CA ASP A 93 20.97 -8.96 1.66
C ASP A 93 20.91 -10.26 2.46
N ASN A 94 22.07 -10.65 3.00
CA ASN A 94 22.13 -11.55 4.14
C ASN A 94 21.80 -10.76 5.42
N TYR A 95 20.57 -10.28 5.50
CA TYR A 95 19.98 -9.87 6.77
C TYR A 95 19.06 -11.00 7.24
N PRO A 96 19.33 -11.65 8.38
CA PRO A 96 18.50 -12.76 8.82
C PRO A 96 17.07 -12.27 9.07
N ASN A 97 16.11 -12.97 8.46
CA ASN A 97 14.67 -12.75 8.62
C ASN A 97 14.35 -12.36 10.06
N LEU A 98 13.87 -11.13 10.26
CA LEU A 98 13.59 -10.57 11.58
C LEU A 98 12.67 -11.49 12.40
N GLU A 99 11.77 -12.20 11.72
CA GLU A 99 10.91 -13.23 12.33
C GLU A 99 11.70 -14.41 12.91
N LEU A 100 12.72 -14.91 12.20
CA LEU A 100 13.57 -16.00 12.67
C LEU A 100 14.41 -15.57 13.88
N TYR A 101 14.87 -14.31 13.89
CA TYR A 101 15.63 -13.76 15.01
C TYR A 101 14.78 -13.65 16.29
N LEU A 102 13.54 -13.14 16.17
CA LEU A 102 12.59 -13.08 17.27
C LEU A 102 12.22 -14.47 17.79
N TYR A 103 12.07 -15.46 16.89
CA TYR A 103 11.80 -16.84 17.26
C TYR A 103 12.95 -17.48 18.07
N ILE A 104 14.20 -17.26 17.67
CA ILE A 104 15.38 -17.78 18.38
C ILE A 104 15.48 -17.17 19.78
N ILE A 105 15.26 -15.85 19.93
CA ILE A 105 15.26 -15.19 21.24
C ILE A 105 14.19 -15.79 22.15
N ALA A 106 12.97 -16.01 21.63
CA ALA A 106 11.88 -16.61 22.41
C ALA A 106 12.25 -18.01 22.92
N LEU A 107 12.86 -18.86 22.08
CA LEU A 107 13.28 -20.22 22.49
C LEU A 107 14.33 -20.19 23.60
N VAL A 108 15.34 -19.31 23.51
CA VAL A 108 16.39 -19.20 24.53
C VAL A 108 15.80 -18.80 25.88
N VAL A 109 14.85 -17.85 25.90
CA VAL A 109 14.16 -17.42 27.13
C VAL A 109 13.34 -18.57 27.71
N ILE A 110 12.57 -19.29 26.88
CA ILE A 110 11.75 -20.42 27.34
C ILE A 110 12.62 -21.54 27.94
N ILE A 111 13.71 -21.91 27.27
CA ILE A 111 14.65 -22.93 27.76
C ILE A 111 15.30 -22.48 29.07
N GLY A 112 15.73 -21.21 29.15
CA GLY A 112 16.30 -20.64 30.36
C GLY A 112 15.34 -20.69 31.55
N LEU A 113 14.09 -20.30 31.34
CA LEU A 113 13.04 -20.39 32.36
C LEU A 113 12.76 -21.85 32.75
N TYR A 114 12.68 -22.77 31.79
CA TYR A 114 12.49 -24.20 32.07
C TYR A 114 13.62 -24.75 32.96
N ILE A 115 14.89 -24.47 32.62
CA ILE A 115 16.06 -24.89 33.41
C ILE A 115 16.03 -24.26 34.79
N TYR A 116 15.68 -22.96 34.89
CA TYR A 116 15.56 -22.25 36.16
C TYR A 116 14.51 -22.89 37.07
N PHE A 117 13.29 -23.12 36.57
CA PHE A 117 12.23 -23.78 37.31
C PHE A 117 12.58 -25.23 37.67
N PHE A 118 13.26 -25.96 36.79
CA PHE A 118 13.71 -27.32 37.05
C PHE A 118 14.78 -27.36 38.16
N LYS A 119 15.74 -26.42 38.16
CA LYS A 119 16.72 -26.26 39.25
C LYS A 119 16.05 -25.89 40.58
N ILE A 120 15.04 -25.02 40.56
CA ILE A 120 14.25 -24.68 41.76
C ILE A 120 13.54 -25.92 42.32
N LYS A 121 12.90 -26.73 41.46
CA LYS A 121 12.24 -27.97 41.91
C LYS A 121 13.23 -28.95 42.55
N ARG A 122 14.44 -29.09 42.01
CA ARG A 122 15.49 -29.94 42.62
C ARG A 122 15.97 -29.44 43.98
N LYS A 123 16.01 -28.12 44.19
CA LYS A 123 16.44 -27.53 45.49
C LYS A 123 15.41 -27.71 46.61
N LYS A 124 14.13 -27.91 46.29
CA LYS A 124 13.06 -28.17 47.28
C LYS A 124 12.95 -29.63 47.74
N HIS A 125 13.71 -30.55 47.14
CA HIS A 125 13.66 -32.00 47.42
C HIS A 125 14.86 -32.50 48.26
N TYR A 126 15.67 -31.58 48.80
CA TYR A 126 16.73 -31.84 49.78
C TYR A 126 16.42 -31.14 51.10
#